data_AF-A0A1X6MNU8-F1
#
_entry.id   AF-A0A1X6MNU8-F1
#
_cell.length_a   1.000
_cell.length_b   1.000
_cell.length_c   1.000
_cell.angle_alpha   90.00
_cell.angle_beta   90.00
_cell.angle_gamma   90.00
#
_symmetry.space_group_name_H-M   'P 1'
#
loop_
_entity.id
_entity.type
_entity.pdbx_description
1 polymer ?
#
loop_
_entity_poly.entity_id
_entity_poly.type
_entity_poly.pdbx_seq_one_letter_code
_entity_poly.pdbx_strand_id
1 'polypeptide(L)'
;MAPYTDEINDLRDKMQTAQKTRDMLTLQSVAMKQRMIYEKAGVSMVGMAILPIVQLPVTLGMFFGVKKLCDFPLEQLKHSGVSFLPDLTLADPTGILPVVSAVAMNIQLTLGARDMVTAPHMAHMINFFRVLSLVGIPLMWNLPSGVLVYVISSITAMSIQSVVLRQPAVRRALGIPIVERKHEIKSASFLESIDYAKKWWENKKKEQEDVIPYDLTPVLSGSPNTLTGRFMKLASCIQIASSQAKVVCYGRLLIHLLN
;
A
#
# COMPACT_ATOMS: atom_id res chain seq x y z
N MET A 1 -3.32 1.46 23.08
CA MET A 1 -2.03 1.94 22.54
C MET A 1 -1.69 3.38 22.91
N ALA A 2 -2.67 4.29 23.01
CA ALA A 2 -2.45 5.72 23.29
C ALA A 2 -1.45 6.07 24.42
N PRO A 3 -1.50 5.47 25.63
CA PRO A 3 -0.55 5.83 26.70
C PRO A 3 0.87 5.30 26.48
N TYR A 4 1.06 4.29 25.63
CA TYR A 4 2.36 3.67 25.35
C TYR A 4 2.98 4.16 24.03
N THR A 5 2.38 5.16 23.38
CA THR A 5 2.77 5.60 22.03
C THR A 5 4.20 6.13 21.99
N ASP A 6 4.61 6.88 23.01
CA ASP A 6 5.96 7.45 23.12
C ASP A 6 7.02 6.34 23.32
N GLU A 7 6.75 5.36 24.19
CA GLU A 7 7.64 4.21 24.44
C GLU A 7 7.78 3.30 23.19
N ILE A 8 6.69 3.13 22.42
CA ILE A 8 6.71 2.40 21.15
C ILE A 8 7.55 3.16 20.10
N ASN A 9 7.51 4.49 20.07
CA ASN A 9 8.31 5.29 19.14
C ASN A 9 9.81 5.19 19.47
N ASP A 10 10.20 5.29 20.73
CA ASP A 10 11.59 5.09 21.16
C ASP A 10 12.12 3.69 20.81
N LEU A 11 11.27 2.66 20.95
CA LEU A 11 11.63 1.29 20.54
C LEU A 11 11.77 1.16 19.02
N ARG A 12 10.95 1.85 18.23
CA ARG A 12 11.10 1.88 16.76
C ARG A 12 12.41 2.53 16.34
N ASP A 13 12.83 3.60 17.00
CA ASP A 13 14.09 4.27 16.69
C ASP A 13 15.29 3.37 17.02
N LYS A 14 15.24 2.68 18.17
CA LYS A 14 16.23 1.65 18.54
C LYS A 14 16.24 0.46 17.58
N MET A 15 15.09 0.08 17.03
CA MET A 15 15.00 -0.96 16.01
C MET A 15 15.66 -0.51 14.70
N GLN A 16 15.43 0.74 14.28
CA GLN A 16 16.05 1.29 13.06
C GLN A 16 17.57 1.42 13.18
N THR A 17 18.09 1.81 14.35
CA THR A 17 19.55 1.86 14.57
C THR A 17 20.16 0.47 14.61
N ALA A 18 19.56 -0.50 15.32
CA ALA A 18 20.01 -1.89 15.34
C ALA A 18 20.00 -2.54 13.94
N GLN A 19 19.00 -2.21 13.12
CA GLN A 19 18.90 -2.68 11.74
C GLN A 19 20.04 -2.13 10.84
N LYS A 20 20.47 -0.88 11.05
CA LYS A 20 21.63 -0.30 10.36
C LYS A 20 22.95 -0.92 10.81
N THR A 21 23.07 -1.24 12.10
CA THR A 21 24.27 -1.83 12.70
C THR A 21 24.36 -3.35 12.48
N ARG A 22 23.32 -3.98 11.89
CA ARG A 22 23.18 -5.45 11.70
C ARG A 22 23.36 -6.27 12.99
N ASP A 23 23.03 -5.67 14.13
CA ASP A 23 23.11 -6.36 15.42
C ASP A 23 21.80 -7.13 15.67
N MET A 24 21.86 -8.44 15.42
CA MET A 24 20.72 -9.33 15.52
C MET A 24 20.22 -9.49 16.97
N LEU A 25 21.10 -9.38 17.96
CA LEU A 25 20.75 -9.56 19.38
C LEU A 25 19.93 -8.37 19.90
N THR A 26 20.36 -7.15 19.59
CA THR A 26 19.59 -5.96 19.98
C THR A 26 18.26 -5.90 19.24
N LEU A 27 18.22 -6.29 17.96
CA LEU A 27 16.98 -6.34 17.18
C LEU A 27 15.96 -7.32 17.77
N GLN A 28 16.38 -8.52 18.17
CA GLN A 28 15.52 -9.49 18.84
C GLN A 28 15.03 -8.99 20.21
N SER A 29 15.90 -8.36 21.00
CA SER A 29 15.55 -7.84 22.33
C SER A 29 14.53 -6.69 22.25
N VAL A 30 14.66 -5.81 21.25
CA VAL A 30 13.75 -4.69 21.01
C VAL A 30 12.39 -5.20 20.50
N ALA A 31 12.41 -6.20 19.61
CA ALA A 31 11.17 -6.85 19.14
C ALA A 31 10.41 -7.54 20.28
N MET A 32 11.11 -8.20 21.21
CA MET A 32 10.52 -8.80 22.41
C MET A 32 9.89 -7.75 23.33
N LYS A 33 10.61 -6.65 23.64
CA LYS A 33 10.08 -5.53 24.44
C LYS A 33 8.82 -4.92 23.82
N GLN A 34 8.81 -4.76 22.50
CA GLN A 34 7.66 -4.24 21.78
C GLN A 34 6.43 -5.17 21.92
N ARG A 35 6.62 -6.50 21.82
CA ARG A 35 5.54 -7.47 22.04
C ARG A 35 4.97 -7.40 23.46
N MET A 36 5.83 -7.31 24.48
CA MET A 36 5.39 -7.19 25.88
C MET A 36 4.55 -5.93 26.12
N ILE A 37 4.86 -4.81 25.47
CA ILE A 37 4.05 -3.58 25.55
C ILE A 37 2.69 -3.77 24.90
N TYR A 38 2.62 -4.44 23.75
CA TYR A 38 1.33 -4.75 23.10
C TYR A 38 0.45 -5.67 23.97
N GLU A 39 1.05 -6.67 24.61
CA GLU A 39 0.36 -7.56 25.56
C GLU A 39 -0.14 -6.80 26.80
N LYS A 40 0.70 -5.94 27.41
CA LYS A 40 0.30 -5.06 28.53
C LYS A 40 -0.80 -4.09 28.14
N ALA A 41 -0.82 -3.64 26.89
CA ALA A 41 -1.86 -2.78 26.36
C ALA A 41 -3.14 -3.55 26.00
N GLY A 42 -3.18 -4.87 26.14
CA GLY A 42 -4.32 -5.73 25.80
C GLY A 42 -4.62 -5.79 24.30
N VAL A 43 -3.65 -5.42 23.44
CA VAL A 43 -3.84 -5.35 21.99
C VAL A 43 -3.16 -6.56 21.34
N SER A 44 -3.95 -7.48 20.80
CA SER A 44 -3.40 -8.55 19.99
C SER A 44 -2.93 -8.00 18.64
N MET A 45 -1.66 -8.23 18.29
CA MET A 45 -1.12 -7.86 16.98
C MET A 45 -1.90 -8.54 15.84
N VAL A 46 -2.38 -9.76 16.08
CA VAL A 46 -3.24 -10.51 15.15
C VAL A 46 -4.58 -9.81 14.94
N GLY A 47 -5.21 -9.29 16.00
CA GLY A 47 -6.48 -8.56 15.91
C GLY A 47 -6.36 -7.25 15.14
N MET A 48 -5.19 -6.60 15.16
CA MET A 48 -4.93 -5.41 14.33
C MET A 48 -4.66 -5.77 12.87
N ALA A 49 -3.99 -6.90 12.61
CA ALA A 49 -3.62 -7.34 11.27
C ALA A 49 -4.78 -8.00 10.49
N ILE A 50 -5.78 -8.57 11.16
CA ILE A 50 -6.89 -9.27 10.50
C ILE A 50 -7.85 -8.31 9.77
N LEU A 51 -8.02 -7.10 10.28
CA LEU A 51 -8.97 -6.13 9.72
C LEU A 51 -8.64 -5.75 8.26
N PRO A 52 -7.39 -5.38 7.90
CA PRO A 52 -7.01 -5.17 6.50
C PRO A 52 -7.19 -6.40 5.61
N ILE A 53 -6.95 -7.61 6.14
CA ILE A 53 -7.05 -8.85 5.37
C ILE A 53 -8.50 -9.14 5.00
N VAL A 54 -9.43 -8.95 5.95
CA VAL A 54 -10.86 -9.15 5.73
C VAL A 54 -11.45 -8.03 4.85
N GLN A 55 -10.89 -6.83 4.91
CA GLN A 55 -11.35 -5.69 4.10
C GLN A 55 -11.19 -5.93 2.58
N LEU A 56 -10.13 -6.64 2.17
CA LEU A 56 -9.85 -6.88 0.75
C LEU A 56 -10.94 -7.73 0.06
N PRO A 57 -11.32 -8.93 0.55
CA PRO A 57 -12.41 -9.72 0.00
C PRO A 57 -13.76 -8.98 -0.02
N VAL A 58 -14.08 -8.22 1.03
CA VAL A 58 -15.33 -7.46 1.10
C VAL A 58 -15.37 -6.39 0.00
N THR A 59 -14.27 -5.65 -0.16
CA THR A 59 -14.17 -4.59 -1.15
C THR A 59 -14.24 -5.14 -2.57
N LEU A 60 -13.51 -6.22 -2.86
CA LEU A 60 -13.52 -6.88 -4.16
C LEU A 60 -14.87 -7.54 -4.46
N GLY A 61 -15.48 -8.19 -3.47
CA GLY A 61 -16.80 -8.80 -3.60
C GLY A 61 -17.88 -7.78 -3.94
N MET A 62 -17.87 -6.64 -3.25
CA MET A 62 -18.81 -5.55 -3.55
C MET A 62 -18.52 -4.91 -4.90
N PHE A 63 -17.25 -4.72 -5.27
CA PHE A 63 -16.87 -4.19 -6.58
C PHE A 63 -17.38 -5.06 -7.73
N PHE A 64 -17.10 -6.37 -7.69
CA PHE A 64 -17.60 -7.30 -8.70
C PHE A 64 -19.13 -7.45 -8.66
N GLY A 65 -19.74 -7.36 -7.48
CA GLY A 65 -21.20 -7.34 -7.32
C GLY A 65 -21.84 -6.16 -8.04
N VAL A 66 -21.39 -4.93 -7.76
CA VAL A 66 -21.90 -3.72 -8.42
C VAL A 66 -21.58 -3.74 -9.91
N LYS A 67 -20.38 -4.17 -10.31
CA LYS A 67 -20.02 -4.31 -11.72
C LYS A 67 -20.99 -5.25 -12.44
N LYS A 68 -21.24 -6.44 -11.89
CA LYS A 68 -22.21 -7.38 -12.48
C LYS A 68 -23.62 -6.79 -12.54
N LEU A 69 -24.04 -6.04 -11.53
CA LEU A 69 -25.34 -5.36 -11.54
C LEU A 69 -25.43 -4.30 -12.65
N CYS A 70 -24.33 -3.59 -12.94
CA CYS A 70 -24.26 -2.66 -14.08
C CYS A 70 -24.20 -3.38 -15.43
N ASP A 71 -23.53 -4.54 -15.50
CA ASP A 71 -23.44 -5.35 -16.73
C ASP A 71 -24.80 -5.98 -17.09
N PHE A 72 -25.65 -6.27 -16.09
CA PHE A 72 -27.05 -6.60 -16.33
C PHE A 72 -27.85 -5.32 -16.60
N PRO A 73 -28.52 -5.17 -17.75
CA PRO A 73 -29.23 -3.95 -18.12
C PRO A 73 -30.57 -3.84 -17.36
N LEU A 74 -30.49 -3.64 -16.04
CA LEU A 74 -31.63 -3.38 -15.18
C LEU A 74 -32.21 -2.00 -15.51
N GLU A 75 -33.50 -1.93 -15.82
CA GLU A 75 -34.17 -0.66 -16.18
C GLU A 75 -34.07 0.40 -15.07
N GLN A 76 -33.99 -0.02 -13.82
CA GLN A 76 -33.81 0.88 -12.67
C GLN A 76 -32.45 1.57 -12.64
N LEU A 77 -31.41 0.96 -13.24
CA LEU A 77 -30.07 1.57 -13.32
C LEU A 77 -29.92 2.47 -14.55
N LYS A 78 -30.78 2.29 -15.56
CA LYS A 78 -30.84 3.18 -16.74
C LYS A 78 -31.51 4.51 -16.48
N HIS A 79 -32.25 4.62 -15.37
CA HIS A 79 -32.92 5.85 -14.94
C HIS A 79 -32.49 6.21 -13.53
N SER A 80 -31.35 6.90 -13.43
CA SER A 80 -30.76 7.30 -12.15
C SER A 80 -31.54 8.38 -11.38
N GLY A 81 -32.43 9.12 -12.06
CA GLY A 81 -33.10 10.30 -11.51
C GLY A 81 -32.20 11.56 -11.43
N VAL A 82 -30.97 11.50 -11.92
CA VAL A 82 -29.98 12.59 -11.85
C VAL A 82 -29.66 13.10 -13.26
N SER A 83 -29.89 14.39 -13.52
CA SER A 83 -29.78 14.97 -14.87
C SER A 83 -28.38 14.90 -15.48
N PHE A 84 -27.32 14.81 -14.67
CA PHE A 84 -25.93 14.71 -15.15
C PHE A 84 -25.42 13.27 -15.31
N LEU A 85 -26.21 12.26 -14.89
CA LEU A 85 -25.85 10.84 -14.95
C LEU A 85 -27.09 10.02 -15.31
N PRO A 86 -27.69 10.16 -16.50
CA PRO A 86 -28.96 9.51 -16.80
C PRO A 86 -28.90 7.97 -16.66
N ASP A 87 -27.83 7.36 -17.17
CA ASP A 87 -27.61 5.91 -17.18
C ASP A 87 -26.36 5.53 -16.37
N LEU A 88 -26.52 4.65 -15.36
CA LEU A 88 -25.44 4.15 -14.50
C LEU A 88 -24.72 2.92 -15.07
N THR A 89 -25.28 2.29 -16.10
CA THR A 89 -24.74 1.06 -16.70
C THR A 89 -23.63 1.37 -17.71
N LEU A 90 -23.64 2.58 -18.26
CA LEU A 90 -22.64 3.05 -19.22
C LEU A 90 -21.44 3.70 -18.53
N ALA A 91 -20.30 3.68 -19.22
CA ALA A 91 -19.14 4.46 -18.85
C ALA A 91 -19.46 5.95 -18.89
N ASP A 92 -18.86 6.73 -17.98
CA ASP A 92 -19.09 8.17 -17.89
C ASP A 92 -18.55 8.90 -19.13
N PRO A 93 -19.40 9.49 -19.98
CA PRO A 93 -18.96 10.21 -21.18
C PRO A 93 -18.33 11.57 -20.85
N THR A 94 -18.58 12.11 -19.65
CA THR A 94 -18.09 13.44 -19.24
C THR A 94 -16.73 13.38 -18.54
N GLY A 95 -16.34 12.21 -18.03
CA GLY A 95 -15.11 12.03 -17.28
C GLY A 95 -15.07 12.73 -15.92
N ILE A 96 -16.19 13.29 -15.46
CA ILE A 96 -16.27 14.03 -14.20
C ILE A 96 -16.17 13.06 -13.02
N LEU A 97 -16.78 11.86 -13.11
CA LEU A 97 -16.83 10.90 -12.01
C LEU A 97 -15.44 10.34 -11.65
N PRO A 98 -14.60 9.91 -12.60
CA PRO A 98 -13.21 9.53 -12.33
C PRO A 98 -12.38 10.63 -11.67
N VAL A 99 -12.62 11.90 -12.03
CA VAL A 99 -11.91 13.04 -11.43
C VAL A 99 -12.38 13.25 -9.98
N VAL A 100 -13.69 13.22 -9.75
CA VAL A 100 -14.27 13.34 -8.40
C VAL A 100 -13.83 12.20 -7.49
N SER A 101 -13.77 10.97 -8.00
CA SER A 101 -13.29 9.82 -7.22
C SER A 101 -11.82 9.96 -6.83
N ALA A 102 -10.96 10.44 -7.73
CA ALA A 102 -9.56 10.73 -7.43
C ALA A 102 -9.43 11.83 -6.36
N VAL A 103 -10.22 12.90 -6.43
CA VAL A 103 -10.24 13.96 -5.41
C VAL A 103 -10.73 13.43 -4.06
N ALA A 104 -11.80 12.64 -4.04
CA ALA A 104 -12.32 12.03 -2.81
C ALA A 104 -11.28 11.10 -2.17
N MET A 105 -10.60 10.28 -2.97
CA MET A 105 -9.51 9.41 -2.50
C MET A 105 -8.36 10.24 -1.89
N ASN A 106 -7.99 11.36 -2.51
CA ASN A 106 -6.97 12.28 -1.99
C ASN A 106 -7.35 12.87 -0.63
N ILE A 107 -8.61 13.25 -0.46
CA ILE A 107 -9.15 13.75 0.81
C ILE A 107 -9.08 12.64 1.86
N GLN A 108 -9.59 11.45 1.54
CA GLN A 108 -9.57 10.30 2.43
C GLN A 108 -8.15 9.92 2.86
N LEU A 109 -7.18 9.96 1.94
CA LEU A 109 -5.78 9.69 2.23
C LEU A 109 -5.19 10.76 3.16
N THR A 110 -5.52 12.03 2.94
CA THR A 110 -5.08 13.14 3.81
C THR A 110 -5.71 13.03 5.20
N LEU A 111 -6.98 12.62 5.28
CA LEU A 111 -7.64 12.32 6.54
C LEU A 111 -6.97 11.14 7.22
N GLY A 112 -6.76 10.02 6.53
CA GLY A 112 -6.15 8.81 7.08
C GLY A 112 -4.70 9.01 7.51
N ALA A 113 -3.92 9.81 6.78
CA ALA A 113 -2.55 10.17 7.13
C ALA A 113 -2.45 10.74 8.56
N ARG A 114 -3.45 11.48 9.03
CA ARG A 114 -3.49 12.04 10.39
C ARG A 114 -3.51 10.97 11.49
N ASP A 115 -3.97 9.75 11.18
CA ASP A 115 -4.04 8.64 12.12
C ASP A 115 -2.83 7.70 12.01
N MET A 116 -1.98 7.87 10.99
CA MET A 116 -0.84 6.98 10.75
C MET A 116 0.37 7.39 11.58
N VAL A 117 1.04 6.39 12.15
CA VAL A 117 2.16 6.59 13.09
C VAL A 117 3.45 7.00 12.37
N THR A 118 4.24 7.82 13.08
CA THR A 118 5.47 8.60 12.82
C THR A 118 6.65 7.91 12.10
N ALA A 119 6.43 6.97 11.19
CA ALA A 119 7.52 6.43 10.38
C ALA A 119 7.81 7.34 9.18
N PRO A 120 9.06 7.80 8.95
CA PRO A 120 9.41 8.75 7.88
C PRO A 120 9.09 8.21 6.46
N HIS A 121 9.11 6.90 6.27
CA HIS A 121 8.69 6.25 5.02
C HIS A 121 7.20 6.47 4.69
N MET A 122 6.34 6.67 5.70
CA MET A 122 4.88 6.76 5.50
C MET A 122 4.48 8.02 4.73
N ALA A 123 5.19 9.13 4.91
CA ALA A 123 4.95 10.37 4.17
C ALA A 123 5.22 10.19 2.66
N HIS A 124 6.28 9.47 2.31
CA HIS A 124 6.58 9.11 0.92
C HIS A 124 5.56 8.14 0.34
N MET A 125 5.10 7.17 1.15
CA MET A 125 4.06 6.21 0.74
C MET A 125 2.72 6.91 0.46
N ILE A 126 2.35 7.92 1.26
CA ILE A 126 1.16 8.75 1.01
C ILE A 126 1.30 9.50 -0.32
N ASN A 127 2.45 10.11 -0.60
CA ASN A 127 2.68 10.76 -1.90
C ASN A 127 2.62 9.78 -3.07
N PHE A 128 3.12 8.55 -2.90
CA PHE A 128 2.98 7.50 -3.91
C PHE A 128 1.51 7.16 -4.18
N PHE A 129 0.71 6.92 -3.14
CA PHE A 129 -0.73 6.68 -3.30
C PHE A 129 -1.46 7.88 -3.92
N ARG A 130 -0.96 9.10 -3.67
CA ARG A 130 -1.47 10.33 -4.29
C ARG A 130 -1.28 10.31 -5.80
N VAL A 131 -0.06 10.04 -6.26
CA VAL A 131 0.24 9.94 -7.70
C VAL A 131 -0.53 8.77 -8.31
N LEU A 132 -0.57 7.62 -7.62
CA LEU A 132 -1.31 6.45 -8.08
C LEU A 132 -2.81 6.74 -8.28
N SER A 133 -3.42 7.54 -7.41
CA SER A 133 -4.83 7.94 -7.56
C SER A 133 -5.08 8.77 -8.82
N LEU A 134 -4.12 9.60 -9.24
CA LEU A 134 -4.22 10.40 -10.46
C LEU A 134 -3.97 9.54 -11.71
N VAL A 135 -3.01 8.61 -11.64
CA VAL A 135 -2.74 7.64 -12.71
C VAL A 135 -3.87 6.62 -12.86
N GLY A 136 -4.68 6.40 -11.80
CA GLY A 136 -5.86 5.54 -11.83
C GLY A 136 -7.07 6.13 -12.57
N ILE A 137 -7.09 7.42 -12.87
CA ILE A 137 -8.18 8.09 -13.61
C ILE A 137 -8.44 7.45 -14.99
N PRO A 138 -7.44 7.26 -15.87
CA PRO A 138 -7.67 6.61 -17.17
C PRO A 138 -8.14 5.15 -17.05
N LEU A 139 -7.74 4.44 -15.98
CA LEU A 139 -8.22 3.09 -15.72
C LEU A 139 -9.73 3.07 -15.42
N MET A 140 -10.19 4.08 -14.69
CA MET A 140 -11.61 4.24 -14.33
C MET A 140 -12.50 4.72 -15.48
N TRP A 141 -11.91 5.25 -16.56
CA TRP A 141 -12.66 5.78 -17.70
C TRP A 141 -13.50 4.72 -18.44
N ASN A 142 -13.05 3.47 -18.44
CA ASN A 142 -13.77 2.36 -19.09
C ASN A 142 -14.73 1.62 -18.15
N LEU A 143 -14.83 2.03 -16.87
CA LEU A 143 -15.71 1.38 -15.91
C LEU A 143 -17.12 1.98 -15.97
N PRO A 144 -18.17 1.15 -15.72
CA PRO A 144 -19.53 1.66 -15.56
C PRO A 144 -19.61 2.72 -14.48
N SER A 145 -20.33 3.81 -14.76
CA SER A 145 -20.47 4.94 -13.84
C SER A 145 -21.07 4.54 -12.48
N GLY A 146 -21.94 3.53 -12.43
CA GLY A 146 -22.49 2.98 -11.18
C GLY A 146 -21.42 2.43 -10.22
N VAL A 147 -20.35 1.83 -10.75
CA VAL A 147 -19.22 1.37 -9.94
C VAL A 147 -18.45 2.56 -9.35
N LEU A 148 -18.29 3.63 -10.14
CA LEU A 148 -17.62 4.86 -9.67
C LEU A 148 -18.43 5.57 -8.57
N VAL A 149 -19.76 5.62 -8.70
CA VAL A 149 -20.65 6.16 -7.66
C VAL A 149 -20.57 5.35 -6.37
N TYR A 150 -20.50 4.02 -6.47
CA TYR A 150 -20.25 3.16 -5.31
C TYR A 150 -18.90 3.49 -4.64
N VAL A 151 -17.82 3.63 -5.42
CA VAL A 151 -16.50 3.97 -4.87
C VAL A 151 -16.51 5.33 -4.19
N ILE A 152 -17.10 6.36 -4.82
CA ILE A 152 -17.21 7.70 -4.25
C ILE A 152 -18.01 7.69 -2.94
N SER A 153 -19.15 7.01 -2.92
CA SER A 153 -20.01 6.94 -1.72
C SER A 153 -19.33 6.17 -0.58
N SER A 154 -18.63 5.07 -0.87
CA SER A 154 -17.86 4.31 0.10
C SER A 154 -16.74 5.15 0.73
N ILE A 155 -15.95 5.86 -0.08
CA ILE A 155 -14.90 6.77 0.42
C ILE A 155 -15.50 7.90 1.26
N THR A 156 -16.64 8.43 0.85
CA THR A 156 -17.35 9.48 1.60
C THR A 156 -17.85 8.96 2.94
N ALA A 157 -18.45 7.77 2.98
CA ALA A 157 -18.90 7.13 4.22
C ALA A 157 -17.74 6.86 5.18
N MET A 158 -16.62 6.34 4.68
CA MET A 158 -15.40 6.13 5.48
C MET A 158 -14.83 7.46 6.01
N SER A 159 -14.86 8.51 5.19
CA SER A 159 -14.40 9.84 5.59
C SER A 159 -15.29 10.43 6.69
N ILE A 160 -16.62 10.32 6.54
CA ILE A 160 -17.59 10.75 7.54
C ILE A 160 -17.38 9.96 8.83
N GLN A 161 -17.27 8.64 8.77
CA GLN A 161 -17.00 7.80 9.94
C GLN A 161 -15.71 8.23 10.66
N SER A 162 -14.63 8.49 9.91
CA SER A 162 -13.36 8.97 10.47
C SER A 162 -13.54 10.31 11.19
N VAL A 163 -14.26 11.27 10.59
CA VAL A 163 -14.51 12.58 11.20
C VAL A 163 -15.40 12.48 12.44
N VAL A 164 -16.48 11.70 12.37
CA VAL A 164 -17.42 11.49 13.48
C VAL A 164 -16.71 10.86 14.67
N LEU A 165 -15.90 9.82 14.44
CA LEU A 165 -15.14 9.14 15.51
C LEU A 165 -14.03 10.02 16.12
N ARG A 166 -13.61 11.09 15.43
CA ARG A 166 -12.65 12.06 15.96
C ARG A 166 -13.29 13.08 16.89
N GLN A 167 -14.60 13.29 16.80
CA GLN A 167 -15.29 14.28 17.61
C GLN A 167 -15.17 13.91 19.10
N PRO A 168 -14.59 14.76 19.97
CA PRO A 168 -14.39 14.44 21.39
C PRO A 168 -15.69 14.11 22.13
N ALA A 169 -16.83 14.68 21.71
CA ALA A 169 -18.14 14.33 22.26
C ALA A 169 -18.49 12.85 22.02
N VAL A 170 -18.28 12.35 20.80
CA VAL A 170 -18.53 10.94 20.44
C VAL A 170 -17.53 10.04 21.15
N ARG A 171 -16.26 10.45 21.26
CA ARG A 171 -15.23 9.67 21.96
C ARG A 171 -15.49 9.56 23.46
N ARG A 172 -15.98 10.64 24.09
CA ARG A 172 -16.40 10.62 25.50
C ARG A 172 -17.60 9.70 25.71
N ALA A 173 -18.59 9.73 24.81
CA ALA A 173 -19.75 8.84 24.87
C ALA A 173 -19.37 7.36 24.71
N LEU A 174 -18.35 7.06 23.87
CA LEU A 174 -17.84 5.70 23.63
C LEU A 174 -16.75 5.25 24.62
N GLY A 175 -16.38 6.07 25.61
CA GLY A 175 -15.32 5.74 26.58
C GLY A 175 -13.91 5.63 25.98
N ILE A 176 -13.67 6.22 24.81
CA ILE A 176 -12.38 6.15 24.10
C ILE A 176 -11.45 7.26 24.62
N PRO A 177 -10.21 6.96 25.06
CA PRO A 177 -9.30 7.95 25.61
C PRO A 177 -8.93 9.02 24.57
N ILE A 178 -8.98 10.29 24.99
CA ILE A 178 -8.68 11.43 24.12
C ILE A 178 -7.17 11.49 23.89
N VAL A 179 -6.72 10.95 22.75
CA VAL A 179 -5.33 11.09 22.30
C VAL A 179 -5.07 12.52 21.87
N GLU A 180 -4.17 13.22 22.57
CA GLU A 180 -3.69 14.54 22.17
C GLU A 180 -2.80 14.42 20.93
N ARG A 181 -2.98 15.35 19.99
CA ARG A 181 -2.29 15.35 18.70
C ARG A 181 -0.87 15.91 18.89
N LYS A 182 0.09 15.04 19.20
CA LYS A 182 1.46 15.46 19.57
C LYS A 182 2.41 15.66 18.38
N HIS A 183 2.11 15.09 17.21
CA HIS A 183 2.91 15.27 16.00
C HIS A 183 2.05 15.51 14.75
N GLU A 184 2.19 16.69 14.15
CA GLU A 184 1.78 16.90 12.77
C GLU A 184 2.82 16.27 11.83
N ILE A 185 2.36 15.38 10.95
CA ILE A 185 3.18 14.88 9.85
C ILE A 185 3.43 16.07 8.92
N LYS A 186 4.67 16.57 8.86
CA LYS A 186 5.10 17.44 7.77
C LYS A 186 4.98 16.61 6.49
N SER A 187 4.06 16.98 5.59
CA SER A 187 3.93 16.32 4.30
C SER A 187 5.28 16.40 3.59
N ALA A 188 5.95 15.26 3.42
CA ALA A 188 7.19 15.21 2.66
C ALA A 188 6.97 15.86 1.30
N SER A 189 7.90 16.70 0.86
CA SER A 189 7.77 17.33 -0.45
C SER A 189 7.80 16.26 -1.54
N PHE A 190 7.12 16.51 -2.66
CA PHE A 190 7.17 15.60 -3.81
C PHE A 190 8.61 15.39 -4.30
N LEU A 191 9.45 16.42 -4.23
CA LEU A 191 10.87 16.35 -4.57
C LEU A 191 11.66 15.43 -3.62
N GLU A 192 11.39 15.53 -2.32
CA GLU A 192 12.00 14.65 -1.32
C GLU A 192 11.55 13.20 -1.51
N SER A 193 10.34 12.99 -2.00
CA SER A 193 9.81 11.64 -2.28
C SER A 193 10.44 11.02 -3.53
N ILE A 194 10.73 11.83 -4.56
CA ILE A 194 11.47 11.39 -5.75
C ILE A 194 12.93 11.09 -5.40
N ASP A 195 13.57 11.95 -4.60
CA ASP A 195 14.94 11.72 -4.11
C ASP A 195 15.02 10.46 -3.22
N TYR A 196 14.03 10.27 -2.34
CA TYR A 196 13.90 9.06 -1.55
C TYR A 196 13.73 7.80 -2.42
N ALA A 197 12.87 7.85 -3.44
CA ALA A 197 12.68 6.75 -4.37
C ALA A 197 13.96 6.42 -5.15
N LYS A 198 14.72 7.44 -5.57
CA LYS A 198 16.01 7.27 -6.25
C LYS A 198 17.05 6.64 -5.33
N LYS A 199 17.18 7.13 -4.09
CA LYS A 199 18.05 6.55 -3.06
C LYS A 199 17.67 5.12 -2.70
N TRP A 200 16.37 4.82 -2.61
CA TRP A 200 15.87 3.47 -2.39
C TRP A 200 16.27 2.53 -3.54
N TRP A 201 16.14 2.99 -4.78
CA TRP A 201 16.53 2.21 -5.97
C TRP A 201 18.05 1.97 -6.03
N GLU A 202 18.86 2.99 -5.72
CA GLU A 202 20.32 2.87 -5.66
C GLU A 202 20.79 1.93 -4.54
N ASN A 203 20.16 2.02 -3.36
CA ASN A 203 20.46 1.11 -2.24
C ASN A 203 20.07 -0.33 -2.57
N LYS A 204 18.92 -0.55 -3.22
CA LYS A 204 18.52 -1.89 -3.69
C LYS A 204 19.48 -2.45 -4.73
N LYS A 205 20.01 -1.60 -5.60
CA LYS A 205 21.05 -1.99 -6.58
C LYS A 205 22.35 -2.41 -5.88
N LYS A 206 22.80 -1.66 -4.87
CA LYS A 206 23.98 -2.00 -4.06
C LYS A 206 23.79 -3.28 -3.22
N GLU A 207 22.61 -3.45 -2.61
CA GLU A 207 22.25 -4.67 -1.90
C GLU A 207 22.22 -5.91 -2.83
N GLN A 208 21.83 -5.74 -4.10
CA GLN A 208 21.91 -6.81 -5.10
C GLN A 208 23.34 -7.08 -5.57
N GLU A 209 24.20 -6.07 -5.57
CA GLU A 209 25.62 -6.17 -5.95
C GLU A 209 26.44 -6.90 -4.86
N ASP A 210 26.13 -6.67 -3.58
CA ASP A 210 26.72 -7.39 -2.43
C ASP A 210 26.30 -8.88 -2.33
N VAL A 211 25.21 -9.27 -3.01
CA VAL A 211 24.69 -10.66 -3.01
C VAL A 211 25.38 -11.55 -4.05
N ILE A 212 26.25 -11.01 -4.90
CA ILE A 212 27.18 -11.83 -5.70
C ILE A 212 28.38 -12.14 -4.79
N PRO A 213 28.55 -13.38 -4.30
CA PRO A 213 29.69 -13.70 -3.46
C PRO A 213 30.97 -13.49 -4.28
N TYR A 214 31.86 -12.65 -3.75
CA TYR A 214 33.29 -12.72 -4.02
C TYR A 214 33.83 -14.06 -3.49
N ASP A 215 33.47 -15.17 -4.13
CA ASP A 215 34.17 -16.42 -3.92
C ASP A 215 34.04 -17.34 -5.15
N LEU A 216 34.74 -16.95 -6.22
CA LEU A 216 35.24 -17.90 -7.25
C LEU A 216 36.32 -17.28 -8.16
N THR A 217 37.04 -16.26 -7.67
CA THR A 217 38.09 -15.56 -8.43
C THR A 217 39.49 -16.18 -8.41
N PRO A 218 39.72 -17.45 -7.99
CA PRO A 218 40.96 -18.11 -8.40
C PRO A 218 40.74 -19.44 -9.11
N VAL A 219 39.72 -19.60 -9.98
CA VAL A 219 39.70 -20.73 -10.95
C VAL A 219 39.22 -20.27 -12.34
N LEU A 220 39.60 -19.06 -12.78
CA LEU A 220 39.40 -18.62 -14.17
C LEU A 220 40.73 -18.26 -14.85
N SER A 221 41.79 -19.03 -14.61
CA SER A 221 42.92 -19.13 -15.53
C SER A 221 43.00 -20.51 -16.22
N GLY A 222 41.90 -21.27 -16.22
CA GLY A 222 41.80 -22.57 -16.88
C GLY A 222 41.02 -22.49 -18.19
N SER A 223 41.72 -22.78 -19.29
CA SER A 223 41.32 -22.81 -20.70
C SER A 223 39.83 -23.10 -21.05
N PRO A 224 39.27 -22.47 -22.12
CA PRO A 224 37.82 -22.43 -22.42
C PRO A 224 37.15 -23.74 -22.92
N ASN A 225 37.80 -24.89 -22.81
CA ASN A 225 37.43 -26.10 -23.57
C ASN A 225 36.90 -27.28 -22.73
N THR A 226 36.52 -27.10 -21.46
CA THR A 226 36.01 -28.18 -20.61
C THR A 226 34.50 -28.11 -20.36
N LEU A 227 33.85 -29.28 -20.32
CA LEU A 227 32.40 -29.51 -20.20
C LEU A 227 31.74 -28.74 -19.03
N THR A 228 32.49 -28.53 -17.96
CA THR A 228 32.08 -27.80 -16.75
C THR A 228 31.75 -26.33 -17.02
N GLY A 229 32.48 -25.66 -17.93
CA GLY A 229 32.23 -24.25 -18.28
C GLY A 229 30.91 -24.04 -19.04
N ARG A 230 30.50 -25.02 -19.86
CA ARG A 230 29.22 -24.98 -20.58
C ARG A 230 28.02 -25.22 -19.66
N PHE A 231 28.15 -26.12 -18.68
CA PHE A 231 27.11 -26.34 -17.67
C PHE A 231 26.91 -25.11 -16.76
N MET A 232 27.98 -24.42 -16.41
CA MET A 232 27.90 -23.22 -15.55
C MET A 232 27.28 -22.02 -16.27
N LYS A 233 27.53 -21.87 -17.57
CA LYS A 233 26.84 -20.88 -18.43
C LYS A 233 25.35 -21.20 -18.59
N LEU A 234 24.99 -22.48 -18.73
CA LEU A 234 23.58 -22.90 -18.80
C LEU A 234 22.83 -22.62 -17.48
N ALA A 235 23.47 -22.90 -16.33
CA ALA A 235 22.89 -22.65 -15.01
C ALA A 235 22.64 -21.15 -14.74
N SER A 236 23.57 -20.27 -15.15
CA SER A 236 23.40 -18.82 -15.05
C SER A 236 22.27 -18.31 -15.97
N CYS A 237 22.16 -18.82 -17.20
CA CYS A 237 21.05 -18.49 -18.10
C CYS A 237 19.69 -18.96 -17.56
N ILE A 238 19.61 -20.12 -16.91
CA ILE A 238 18.38 -20.63 -16.28
C ILE A 238 17.98 -19.77 -15.07
N GLN A 239 18.94 -19.34 -14.26
CA GLN A 239 18.68 -18.47 -13.10
C GLN A 239 18.16 -17.08 -13.53
N ILE A 240 18.71 -16.52 -14.61
CA ILE A 240 18.27 -15.24 -15.19
C ILE A 240 16.90 -15.39 -15.86
N ALA A 241 16.66 -16.49 -16.59
CA ALA A 241 15.36 -16.78 -17.21
C ALA A 241 14.25 -16.98 -16.16
N SER A 242 14.54 -17.61 -15.02
CA SER A 242 13.61 -17.77 -13.89
C SER A 242 13.22 -16.43 -13.26
N SER A 243 14.15 -15.49 -13.17
CA SER A 243 13.90 -14.15 -12.62
C SER A 243 13.07 -13.28 -13.60
N GLN A 244 13.38 -13.33 -14.89
CA GLN A 244 12.63 -12.61 -15.93
C GLN A 244 11.22 -13.19 -16.14
N ALA A 245 11.07 -14.51 -16.03
CA ALA A 245 9.76 -15.17 -16.12
C ALA A 245 8.81 -14.77 -14.97
N LYS A 246 9.34 -14.52 -13.75
CA LYS A 246 8.52 -14.05 -12.62
C LYS A 246 7.99 -12.63 -12.85
N VAL A 247 8.80 -11.73 -13.43
CA VAL A 247 8.37 -10.35 -13.74
C VAL A 247 7.33 -10.32 -14.86
N VAL A 248 7.52 -11.14 -15.91
CA VAL A 248 6.56 -11.24 -17.01
C VAL A 248 5.27 -11.93 -16.57
N CYS A 249 5.33 -12.97 -15.73
CA CYS A 249 4.14 -13.62 -15.16
C CYS A 249 3.34 -12.68 -14.25
N TYR A 250 4.01 -11.88 -13.40
CA TYR A 250 3.31 -10.89 -12.57
C TYR A 250 2.66 -9.79 -13.42
N GLY A 251 3.33 -9.31 -14.47
CA GLY A 251 2.74 -8.36 -15.41
C GLY A 251 1.53 -8.93 -16.15
N ARG A 252 1.59 -10.19 -16.58
CA ARG A 252 0.50 -10.85 -17.32
C ARG A 252 -0.68 -11.24 -16.43
N LEU A 253 -0.42 -11.58 -15.17
CA LEU A 253 -1.47 -11.82 -14.16
C LEU A 253 -2.19 -10.52 -13.79
N LEU A 254 -1.47 -9.40 -13.73
CA LEU A 254 -2.06 -8.08 -13.48
C LEU A 254 -2.95 -7.61 -14.65
N ILE A 255 -2.56 -7.91 -15.89
CA ILE A 255 -3.36 -7.61 -17.09
C ILE A 255 -4.61 -8.53 -17.17
N HIS A 256 -4.49 -9.80 -16.79
CA HIS A 256 -5.63 -10.73 -16.75
C HIS A 256 -6.62 -10.48 -15.61
N LEU A 257 -6.19 -9.82 -14.53
CA LEU A 257 -7.07 -9.43 -13.43
C LEU A 257 -7.77 -8.08 -13.67
N LEU A 258 -7.38 -7.35 -14.72
CA LEU A 258 -7.92 -6.03 -15.10
C LEU A 258 -8.83 -6.06 -16.33
N ASN A 259 -9.06 -7.25 -16.92
CA ASN A 259 -9.96 -7.47 -18.06
C ASN A 259 -11.00 -8.53 -17.67
#